data_AF-A0A7K2HV81-F1
#
_entry.id   AF-A0A7K2HV81-F1
#
_cell.length_a   1.000
_cell.length_b   1.000
_cell.length_c   1.000
_cell.angle_alpha   90.00
_cell.angle_beta   90.00
_cell.angle_gamma   90.00
#
_symmetry.space_group_name_H-M   'P 1'
#
loop_
_entity.id
_entity.type
_entity.pdbx_description
1 polymer ?
#
loop_
_entity_poly.entity_id
_entity_poly.type
_entity_poly.pdbx_seq_one_letter_code
_entity_poly.pdbx_strand_id
1 'polypeptide(L)'
;MEFTDAIASGYDIRNERLRTAQDQQRQDFLERFPLPSWSGMPLADYALNAGKYRDNYSYYLEWGTPDLGSISGGSAHKHVIFKRTTGEWAYPSGYGSVDDAWASLRTGFNRMIELAQQGDWTSTSEIDILRGAKVVRLKSLYLYFPDDVLPIYSQNHLMHFAREFGLDTSGDAIDINLRLLHHLRGYPELADRDSLDFIGLLYSWSPPPGSRSPKYWKIAPGERGRLWDECVDGGYICVGWDDVGDLSLFTTQDDFTAAFADAYTGEYKGNKSIITRKSKELWRMMEIAEGDKIVANRGTSEVLGVGTVTSAAYQWRPERDEYKHTINVDWDQDIHHKLAEPIKRWAITTIAKIPNTNVEQILDPEHHQKDVNRTPIDPVDPEAEAAFTRWKSILDRKGQLVFYGPPGTGKTRAAKNFAAWLLGPRDSSSIDRQLTEVTFHASYAYEDFIEGFRPKSGQTELKLELRDGIFKRIAKQATIDSHHLHVIIIDEINRADVPRVFGELMTVIERSRRGQAVTLPTSGERLSIPRTS
;
A
#
# COMPACT_ATOMS: atom_id res chain seq x y z
N MET A 1 18.54 -4.53 9.77
CA MET A 1 18.70 -3.51 8.72
C MET A 1 18.90 -2.20 9.45
N GLU A 2 20.00 -1.50 9.19
CA GLU A 2 20.24 -0.19 9.81
C GLU A 2 19.19 0.79 9.28
N PHE A 3 18.77 1.77 10.10
CA PHE A 3 17.76 2.72 9.65
C PHE A 3 18.24 3.57 8.46
N THR A 4 19.55 3.85 8.40
CA THR A 4 20.19 4.52 7.26
C THR A 4 20.07 3.74 5.95
N ASP A 5 20.03 2.40 6.02
CA ASP A 5 19.76 1.57 4.84
C ASP A 5 18.31 1.76 4.37
N ALA A 6 17.36 1.87 5.30
CA ALA A 6 15.96 2.12 4.97
C ALA A 6 15.75 3.54 4.38
N ILE A 7 16.50 4.54 4.85
CA ILE A 7 16.50 5.88 4.24
C ILE A 7 17.02 5.81 2.79
N ALA A 8 18.13 5.10 2.58
CA ALA A 8 18.77 4.97 1.27
C ALA A 8 17.96 4.13 0.27
N SER A 9 16.99 3.34 0.73
CA SER A 9 16.09 2.55 -0.15
C SER A 9 15.09 3.43 -0.89
N GLY A 10 14.99 4.72 -0.51
CA GLY A 10 14.15 5.68 -1.20
C GLY A 10 12.67 5.36 -1.08
N TYR A 11 12.22 4.86 0.07
CA TYR A 11 10.81 4.56 0.33
C TYR A 11 9.95 5.82 0.19
N ASP A 12 9.43 6.06 -1.02
CA ASP A 12 8.48 7.11 -1.36
C ASP A 12 7.22 6.43 -1.92
N ILE A 13 6.49 5.72 -1.05
CA ILE A 13 5.18 5.14 -1.43
C ILE A 13 4.11 6.22 -1.36
N ARG A 14 4.25 7.27 -2.15
CA ARG A 14 3.19 8.26 -2.29
C ARG A 14 2.96 8.59 -3.75
N ASN A 15 2.01 7.85 -4.31
CA ASN A 15 1.28 8.29 -5.49
C ASN A 15 0.73 9.70 -5.21
N GLU A 16 0.91 10.62 -6.15
CA GLU A 16 0.43 12.00 -6.11
C GLU A 16 -1.06 12.09 -5.75
N ARG A 17 -1.87 11.09 -6.14
CA ARG A 17 -3.29 10.98 -5.76
C ARG A 17 -3.51 10.90 -4.23
N LEU A 18 -2.66 10.15 -3.51
CA LEU A 18 -2.77 10.02 -2.06
C LEU A 18 -2.35 11.30 -1.34
N ARG A 19 -1.32 12.01 -1.85
CA ARG A 19 -0.93 13.32 -1.31
C ARG A 19 -2.08 14.32 -1.46
N THR A 20 -2.71 14.38 -2.64
CA THR A 20 -3.88 15.23 -2.88
C THR A 20 -5.04 14.89 -1.93
N ALA A 21 -5.32 13.62 -1.68
CA ALA A 21 -6.37 13.22 -0.73
C ALA A 21 -6.05 13.61 0.72
N GLN A 22 -4.79 13.45 1.15
CA GLN A 22 -4.31 13.86 2.47
C GLN A 22 -4.40 15.38 2.66
N ASP A 23 -3.95 16.14 1.66
CA ASP A 23 -4.02 17.60 1.67
C ASP A 23 -5.47 18.07 1.72
N GLN A 24 -6.35 17.46 0.92
CA GLN A 24 -7.78 17.78 0.92
C GLN A 24 -8.43 17.47 2.27
N GLN A 25 -8.20 16.28 2.85
CA GLN A 25 -8.75 15.92 4.16
C GLN A 25 -8.31 16.88 5.26
N ARG A 26 -7.05 17.31 5.22
CA ARG A 26 -6.53 18.28 6.18
C ARG A 26 -7.17 19.66 5.96
N GLN A 27 -7.30 20.10 4.71
CA GLN A 27 -7.96 21.36 4.38
C GLN A 27 -9.42 21.37 4.85
N ASP A 28 -10.20 20.34 4.51
CA ASP A 28 -11.59 20.19 4.94
C ASP A 28 -11.73 20.25 6.47
N PHE A 29 -10.80 19.58 7.18
CA PHE A 29 -10.75 19.64 8.64
C PHE A 29 -10.48 21.05 9.16
N LEU A 30 -9.48 21.75 8.60
CA LEU A 30 -9.11 23.10 9.04
C LEU A 30 -10.17 24.15 8.70
N GLU A 31 -10.88 23.98 7.58
CA GLU A 31 -12.02 24.83 7.22
C GLU A 31 -13.18 24.65 8.20
N ARG A 32 -13.47 23.40 8.61
CA ARG A 32 -14.54 23.11 9.55
C ARG A 32 -14.20 23.49 11.00
N PHE A 33 -12.94 23.30 11.41
CA PHE A 33 -12.45 23.50 12.77
C PHE A 33 -11.21 24.39 12.81
N PRO A 34 -11.29 25.66 12.35
CA PRO A 34 -10.14 26.56 12.39
C PRO A 34 -9.78 26.90 13.84
N LEU A 35 -8.51 27.19 14.11
CA LEU A 35 -8.02 27.44 15.48
C LEU A 35 -8.88 28.42 16.30
N PRO A 36 -9.35 29.58 15.75
CA PRO A 36 -10.18 30.52 16.52
C PRO A 36 -11.54 29.94 16.97
N SER A 37 -12.07 28.92 16.29
CA SER A 37 -13.38 28.32 16.58
C SER A 37 -13.41 27.59 17.94
N TRP A 38 -12.25 27.17 18.46
CA TRP A 38 -12.16 26.44 19.72
C TRP A 38 -12.61 27.22 20.94
N SER A 39 -12.46 28.54 20.93
CA SER A 39 -12.88 29.41 22.03
C SER A 39 -14.41 29.35 22.26
N GLY A 40 -15.17 29.24 21.17
CA GLY A 40 -16.63 29.26 21.15
C GLY A 40 -17.29 27.92 20.80
N MET A 41 -16.52 26.86 20.57
CA MET A 41 -17.06 25.58 20.06
C MET A 41 -18.16 25.03 20.99
N PRO A 42 -19.37 24.76 20.46
CA PRO A 42 -20.42 24.05 21.17
C PRO A 42 -20.06 22.57 21.39
N LEU A 43 -20.56 21.96 22.49
CA LEU A 43 -20.35 20.53 22.74
C LEU A 43 -20.87 19.65 21.59
N ALA A 44 -21.97 20.07 20.95
CA ALA A 44 -22.55 19.37 19.82
C ALA A 44 -21.63 19.32 18.57
N ASP A 45 -20.75 20.30 18.41
CA ASP A 45 -19.75 20.35 17.34
C ASP A 45 -18.47 19.59 17.71
N TYR A 46 -18.33 19.14 18.96
CA TYR A 46 -17.19 18.34 19.40
C TYR A 46 -17.49 16.84 19.43
N ALA A 47 -18.56 16.45 20.13
CA ALA A 47 -18.72 15.09 20.63
C ALA A 47 -19.35 14.11 19.62
N LEU A 48 -18.90 12.85 19.67
CA LEU A 48 -19.55 11.76 18.92
C LEU A 48 -21.02 11.62 19.28
N ASN A 49 -21.83 11.28 18.28
CA ASN A 49 -23.29 11.12 18.36
C ASN A 49 -24.02 12.36 18.89
N ALA A 50 -23.40 13.53 18.81
CA ALA A 50 -24.02 14.81 19.11
C ALA A 50 -24.13 15.68 17.86
N GLY A 51 -25.04 16.66 17.91
CA GLY A 51 -25.22 17.63 16.85
C GLY A 51 -25.65 17.03 15.51
N LYS A 52 -25.12 17.61 14.44
CA LYS A 52 -25.37 17.15 13.07
C LYS A 52 -24.56 15.90 12.79
N TYR A 53 -25.22 14.90 12.22
CA TYR A 53 -24.63 13.60 11.92
C TYR A 53 -23.37 13.77 11.05
N ARG A 54 -22.27 13.14 11.46
CA ARG A 54 -20.95 13.16 10.77
C ARG A 54 -20.29 14.54 10.65
N ASP A 55 -20.71 15.50 11.47
CA ASP A 55 -20.29 16.90 11.33
C ASP A 55 -19.79 17.50 12.66
N ASN A 56 -19.03 16.70 13.42
CA ASN A 56 -18.40 17.11 14.67
C ASN A 56 -16.92 16.70 14.72
N TYR A 57 -16.17 17.36 15.58
CA TYR A 57 -14.72 17.24 15.69
C TYR A 57 -14.26 15.80 15.89
N SER A 58 -14.87 15.09 16.85
CA SER A 58 -14.54 13.71 17.16
C SER A 58 -14.78 12.77 15.97
N TYR A 59 -15.84 13.04 15.18
CA TYR A 59 -16.12 12.29 13.97
C TYR A 59 -15.05 12.51 12.90
N TYR A 60 -14.67 13.77 12.66
CA TYR A 60 -13.61 14.07 11.68
C TYR A 60 -12.26 13.46 12.06
N LEU A 61 -11.93 13.43 13.35
CA LEU A 61 -10.73 12.75 13.83
C LEU A 61 -10.78 11.24 13.57
N GLU A 62 -11.92 10.57 13.72
CA GLU A 62 -12.02 9.13 13.51
C GLU A 62 -12.18 8.72 12.04
N TRP A 63 -13.01 9.44 11.29
CA TRP A 63 -13.48 9.00 9.97
C TRP A 63 -13.41 10.09 8.89
N GLY A 64 -13.21 11.36 9.25
CA GLY A 64 -13.07 12.45 8.27
C GLY A 64 -11.63 12.67 7.77
N THR A 65 -10.65 12.00 8.39
CA THR A 65 -9.22 12.13 8.07
C THR A 65 -8.52 10.75 8.04
N PRO A 66 -9.02 9.76 7.28
CA PRO A 66 -8.49 8.39 7.29
C PRO A 66 -7.07 8.29 6.74
N ASP A 67 -6.70 9.10 5.73
CA ASP A 67 -5.39 9.02 5.07
C ASP A 67 -4.29 9.75 5.83
N LEU A 68 -4.68 10.51 6.86
CA LEU A 68 -3.82 11.23 7.81
C LEU A 68 -3.54 10.40 9.08
N GLY A 69 -3.61 9.08 8.93
CA GLY A 69 -3.50 8.09 10.01
C GLY A 69 -4.84 7.87 10.72
N SER A 70 -5.37 6.65 10.61
CA SER A 70 -6.62 6.28 11.27
C SER A 70 -6.45 6.15 12.78
N ILE A 71 -7.42 6.67 13.52
CA ILE A 71 -7.64 6.34 14.94
C ILE A 71 -8.98 5.65 15.14
N SER A 72 -9.58 5.12 14.06
CA SER A 72 -10.87 4.42 14.11
C SER A 72 -10.79 3.18 15.00
N GLY A 73 -11.91 2.85 15.63
CA GLY A 73 -12.00 1.69 16.52
C GLY A 73 -11.47 1.95 17.95
N GLY A 74 -11.49 0.91 18.78
CA GLY A 74 -11.27 1.08 20.23
C GLY A 74 -12.44 1.80 20.92
N SER A 75 -12.19 2.31 22.13
CA SER A 75 -13.26 2.89 22.95
C SER A 75 -13.49 4.37 22.64
N ALA A 76 -14.76 4.78 22.54
CA ALA A 76 -15.17 6.18 22.46
C ALA A 76 -14.69 7.02 23.67
N HIS A 77 -14.32 6.38 24.79
CA HIS A 77 -13.70 7.04 25.95
C HIS A 77 -12.42 7.83 25.61
N LYS A 78 -11.75 7.53 24.49
CA LYS A 78 -10.61 8.33 24.00
C LYS A 78 -10.94 9.80 23.72
N HIS A 79 -12.22 10.11 23.45
CA HIS A 79 -12.72 11.47 23.23
C HIS A 79 -13.13 12.20 24.50
N VAL A 80 -12.99 11.57 25.68
CA VAL A 80 -13.35 12.10 27.01
C VAL A 80 -14.85 12.33 27.21
N ILE A 81 -15.51 13.05 26.30
CA ILE A 81 -16.94 13.33 26.28
C ILE A 81 -17.54 12.82 24.97
N PHE A 82 -18.57 11.97 25.08
CA PHE A 82 -19.31 11.47 23.93
C PHE A 82 -20.76 11.15 24.32
N LYS A 83 -21.65 11.12 23.33
CA LYS A 83 -23.04 10.71 23.55
C LYS A 83 -23.18 9.21 23.27
N ARG A 84 -23.72 8.47 24.24
CA ARG A 84 -24.03 7.04 24.11
C ARG A 84 -25.19 6.84 23.14
N THR A 85 -25.34 5.64 22.61
CA THR A 85 -26.49 5.26 21.77
C THR A 85 -27.82 5.36 22.53
N THR A 86 -27.81 5.25 23.86
CA THR A 86 -28.97 5.49 24.74
C THR A 86 -29.39 6.97 24.80
N GLY A 87 -28.59 7.88 24.25
CA GLY A 87 -28.80 9.33 24.33
C GLY A 87 -28.16 9.99 25.54
N GLU A 88 -27.64 9.21 26.49
CA GLU A 88 -26.95 9.72 27.69
C GLU A 88 -25.53 10.20 27.39
N TRP A 89 -25.09 11.24 28.11
CA TRP A 89 -23.72 11.72 28.03
C TRP A 89 -22.77 10.87 28.85
N ALA A 90 -21.67 10.44 28.24
CA ALA A 90 -20.51 9.92 28.95
C ALA A 90 -19.48 11.04 29.11
N TYR A 91 -19.09 11.33 30.35
CA TYR A 91 -18.09 12.34 30.71
C TYR A 91 -17.43 11.93 32.04
N PRO A 92 -16.28 12.53 32.42
CA PRO A 92 -15.59 12.15 33.64
C PRO A 92 -16.43 12.42 34.89
N SER A 93 -16.44 11.48 35.84
CA SER A 93 -17.31 11.52 37.03
C SER A 93 -16.98 12.64 38.04
N GLY A 94 -15.84 13.32 37.88
CA GLY A 94 -15.44 14.44 38.72
C GLY A 94 -16.16 15.77 38.44
N TYR A 95 -17.03 15.81 37.43
CA TYR A 95 -17.76 17.01 37.02
C TYR A 95 -19.24 16.93 37.39
N GLY A 96 -19.82 18.07 37.80
CA GLY A 96 -21.24 18.15 38.19
C GLY A 96 -22.21 18.01 37.01
N SER A 97 -21.76 18.33 35.79
CA SER A 97 -22.54 18.21 34.57
C SER A 97 -21.65 17.98 33.35
N VAL A 98 -22.27 17.59 32.23
CA VAL A 98 -21.57 17.48 30.94
C VAL A 98 -21.07 18.83 30.44
N ASP A 99 -21.78 19.92 30.76
CA ASP A 99 -21.39 21.28 30.35
C ASP A 99 -20.16 21.75 31.12
N ASP A 100 -20.05 21.42 32.41
CA ASP A 100 -18.84 21.69 33.22
C ASP A 100 -17.63 20.90 32.69
N ALA A 101 -17.85 19.61 32.38
CA ALA A 101 -16.83 18.77 31.78
C ALA A 101 -16.38 19.33 30.42
N TRP A 102 -17.34 19.78 29.59
CA TRP A 102 -17.05 20.37 28.29
C TRP A 102 -16.28 21.67 28.41
N ALA A 103 -16.68 22.57 29.31
CA ALA A 103 -15.98 23.83 29.54
C ALA A 103 -14.50 23.58 29.94
N SER A 104 -14.27 22.59 30.81
CA SER A 104 -12.92 22.19 31.21
C SER A 104 -12.13 21.55 30.06
N LEU A 105 -12.75 20.64 29.31
CA LEU A 105 -12.12 19.97 28.16
C LEU A 105 -11.74 20.98 27.06
N ARG A 106 -12.66 21.88 26.70
CA ARG A 106 -12.44 22.95 25.71
C ARG A 106 -11.34 23.91 26.16
N THR A 107 -11.29 24.26 27.45
CA THR A 107 -10.19 25.06 28.01
C THR A 107 -8.86 24.31 27.89
N GLY A 108 -8.86 23.00 28.16
CA GLY A 108 -7.69 22.14 27.97
C GLY A 108 -7.18 22.14 26.53
N PHE A 109 -8.06 21.95 25.54
CA PHE A 109 -7.67 21.98 24.12
C PHE A 109 -7.14 23.36 23.69
N ASN A 110 -7.82 24.46 24.08
CA ASN A 110 -7.31 25.81 23.80
C ASN A 110 -5.90 26.00 24.38
N ARG A 111 -5.68 25.59 25.63
CA ARG A 111 -4.36 25.69 26.26
C ARG A 111 -3.32 24.83 25.55
N MET A 112 -3.66 23.62 25.15
CA MET A 112 -2.78 22.73 24.39
C MET A 112 -2.35 23.36 23.06
N ILE A 113 -3.30 23.95 22.34
CA ILE A 113 -3.07 24.64 21.06
C ILE A 113 -2.20 25.88 21.27
N GLU A 114 -2.51 26.72 22.27
CA GLU A 114 -1.72 27.92 22.58
C GLU A 114 -0.26 27.58 22.90
N LEU A 115 -0.05 26.52 23.69
CA LEU A 115 1.29 26.02 24.02
C LEU A 115 2.04 25.55 22.77
N ALA A 116 1.37 24.78 21.89
CA ALA A 116 1.94 24.36 20.61
C ALA A 116 2.29 25.54 19.69
N GLN A 117 1.43 26.56 19.59
CA GLN A 117 1.72 27.79 18.83
C GLN A 117 2.93 28.57 19.38
N GLN A 118 3.20 28.45 20.68
CA GLN A 118 4.35 29.06 21.35
C GLN A 118 5.61 28.18 21.26
N GLY A 119 5.51 26.97 20.68
CA GLY A 119 6.58 25.98 20.65
C GLY A 119 6.87 25.31 22.01
N ASP A 120 6.02 25.53 23.02
CA ASP A 120 6.14 24.89 24.33
C ASP A 120 5.46 23.51 24.31
N TRP A 121 6.09 22.59 23.59
CA TRP A 121 5.58 21.25 23.38
C TRP A 121 5.58 20.39 24.65
N THR A 122 6.55 20.59 25.55
CA THR A 122 6.66 19.84 26.81
C THR A 122 5.43 20.06 27.69
N SER A 123 4.97 21.30 27.82
CA SER A 123 3.79 21.62 28.63
C SER A 123 2.47 21.10 28.04
N THR A 124 2.43 20.74 26.75
CA THR A 124 1.21 20.19 26.13
C THR A 124 0.79 18.85 26.71
N SER A 125 1.74 18.07 27.23
CA SER A 125 1.48 16.73 27.81
C SER A 125 0.92 16.80 29.24
N GLU A 126 1.09 17.93 29.93
CA GLU A 126 0.78 18.13 31.35
C GLU A 126 -0.68 18.53 31.63
N ILE A 127 -1.52 18.68 30.59
CA ILE A 127 -2.91 19.11 30.73
C ILE A 127 -3.78 17.96 31.26
N ASP A 128 -4.13 18.01 32.55
CA ASP A 128 -4.78 16.94 33.30
C ASP A 128 -6.05 16.37 32.64
N ILE A 129 -6.98 17.23 32.20
CA ILE A 129 -8.25 16.79 31.58
C ILE A 129 -8.04 16.04 30.26
N LEU A 130 -6.90 16.25 29.60
CA LEU A 130 -6.55 15.60 28.34
C LEU A 130 -5.65 14.36 28.53
N ARG A 131 -5.20 14.05 29.76
CA ARG A 131 -4.27 12.94 30.02
C ARG A 131 -4.77 11.58 29.52
N GLY A 132 -6.08 11.36 29.56
CA GLY A 132 -6.72 10.15 29.02
C GLY A 132 -6.92 10.15 27.50
N ALA A 133 -6.83 11.31 26.85
CA ALA A 133 -7.16 11.54 25.45
C ALA A 133 -5.93 11.41 24.52
N LYS A 134 -5.02 10.45 24.80
CA LYS A 134 -3.69 10.36 24.17
C LYS A 134 -3.72 10.44 22.64
N VAL A 135 -4.52 9.56 22.01
CA VAL A 135 -4.64 9.47 20.55
C VAL A 135 -5.31 10.72 19.94
N VAL A 136 -6.30 11.27 20.65
CA VAL A 136 -7.04 12.47 20.22
C VAL A 136 -6.15 13.70 20.28
N ARG A 137 -5.34 13.85 21.34
CA ARG A 137 -4.34 14.93 21.45
C ARG A 137 -3.35 14.88 20.30
N LEU A 138 -2.69 13.75 20.10
CA LEU A 138 -1.68 13.60 19.05
C LEU A 138 -2.26 13.87 17.66
N LYS A 139 -3.44 13.32 17.34
CA LYS A 139 -4.06 13.57 16.03
C LYS A 139 -4.50 15.03 15.87
N SER A 140 -5.03 15.65 16.92
CA SER A 140 -5.37 17.09 16.89
C SER A 140 -4.14 17.95 16.65
N LEU A 141 -3.05 17.70 17.39
CA LEU A 141 -1.81 18.43 17.23
C LEU A 141 -1.22 18.23 15.83
N TYR A 142 -1.20 17.00 15.31
CA TYR A 142 -0.75 16.74 13.95
C TYR A 142 -1.58 17.48 12.89
N LEU A 143 -2.92 17.49 13.00
CA LEU A 143 -3.76 18.18 12.02
C LEU A 143 -3.51 19.70 11.99
N TYR A 144 -3.27 20.32 13.15
CA TYR A 144 -2.94 21.75 13.22
C TYR A 144 -1.48 22.06 12.92
N PHE A 145 -0.55 21.20 13.32
CA PHE A 145 0.91 21.38 13.28
C PHE A 145 1.59 20.14 12.65
N PRO A 146 1.40 19.90 11.34
CA PRO A 146 1.82 18.65 10.69
C PRO A 146 3.34 18.48 10.65
N ASP A 147 4.10 19.58 10.70
CA ASP A 147 5.56 19.56 10.64
C ASP A 147 6.20 19.25 12.00
N ASP A 148 5.45 19.46 13.10
CA ASP A 148 5.94 19.38 14.48
C ASP A 148 5.54 18.09 15.19
N VAL A 149 4.66 17.27 14.60
CA VAL A 149 4.17 16.04 15.20
C VAL A 149 4.17 14.91 14.17
N LEU A 150 4.62 13.71 14.56
CA LEU A 150 4.48 12.53 13.72
C LEU A 150 3.02 12.03 13.73
N PRO A 151 2.44 11.65 12.58
CA PRO A 151 1.09 11.09 12.51
C PRO A 151 0.95 9.64 13.07
N ILE A 152 1.72 9.30 14.12
CA ILE A 152 1.70 8.01 14.82
C ILE A 152 1.03 8.21 16.18
N TYR A 153 -0.20 7.71 16.30
CA TYR A 153 -1.05 7.97 17.47
C TYR A 153 -0.97 6.90 18.55
N SER A 154 -0.48 5.70 18.21
CA SER A 154 -0.32 4.59 19.14
C SER A 154 0.94 4.77 19.98
N GLN A 155 0.77 4.94 21.30
CA GLN A 155 1.90 5.01 22.24
C GLN A 155 2.77 3.75 22.16
N ASN A 156 2.17 2.57 21.97
CA ASN A 156 2.93 1.32 21.85
C ASN A 156 3.83 1.32 20.61
N HIS A 157 3.36 1.87 19.49
CA HIS A 157 4.16 1.96 18.27
C HIS A 157 5.25 3.02 18.41
N LEU A 158 4.95 4.17 19.01
CA LEU A 158 5.95 5.19 19.34
C LEU A 158 7.07 4.62 20.22
N MET A 159 6.71 3.88 21.27
CA MET A 159 7.68 3.21 22.15
C MET A 159 8.49 2.14 21.42
N HIS A 160 7.87 1.41 20.49
CA HIS A 160 8.58 0.43 19.65
C HIS A 160 9.67 1.12 18.85
N PHE A 161 9.32 2.10 18.01
CA PHE A 161 10.30 2.81 17.18
C PHE A 161 11.37 3.53 18.02
N ALA A 162 10.98 4.19 19.11
CA ALA A 162 11.93 4.83 20.00
C ALA A 162 12.96 3.83 20.57
N ARG A 163 12.55 2.60 20.93
CA ARG A 163 13.48 1.55 21.38
C ARG A 163 14.42 1.07 20.28
N GLU A 164 13.92 0.92 19.05
CA GLU A 164 14.74 0.52 17.91
C GLU A 164 15.86 1.55 17.65
N PHE A 165 15.62 2.83 17.95
CA PHE A 165 16.62 3.90 17.90
C PHE A 165 17.42 4.09 19.21
N GLY A 166 17.16 3.31 20.26
CA GLY A 166 17.78 3.48 21.57
C GLY A 166 17.41 4.79 22.29
N LEU A 167 16.27 5.39 21.94
CA LEU A 167 15.77 6.64 22.55
C LEU A 167 15.04 6.36 23.87
N ASP A 168 14.99 7.38 24.72
CA ASP A 168 14.22 7.33 25.96
C ASP A 168 12.70 7.27 25.70
N THR A 169 12.07 6.23 26.23
CA THR A 169 10.62 5.98 26.13
C THR A 169 9.83 6.45 27.35
N SER A 170 10.45 7.18 28.28
CA SER A 170 9.77 7.74 29.44
C SER A 170 8.81 8.89 29.06
N GLY A 171 7.77 9.12 29.85
CA GLY A 171 6.84 10.25 29.65
C GLY A 171 5.56 9.92 28.86
N ASP A 172 4.89 10.97 28.40
CA ASP A 172 3.66 10.89 27.63
C ASP A 172 3.92 10.49 26.17
N ALA A 173 2.87 10.08 25.46
CA ALA A 173 2.96 9.76 24.03
C ALA A 173 3.44 10.95 23.19
N ILE A 174 3.08 12.19 23.59
CA ILE A 174 3.58 13.41 22.94
C ILE A 174 5.11 13.53 23.07
N ASP A 175 5.65 13.30 24.27
CA ASP A 175 7.11 13.41 24.50
C ASP A 175 7.89 12.42 23.63
N ILE A 176 7.42 11.17 23.55
CA ILE A 176 8.05 10.12 22.75
C ILE A 176 7.94 10.47 21.25
N ASN A 177 6.80 10.99 20.82
CA ASN A 177 6.57 11.42 19.44
C ASN A 177 7.56 12.51 19.02
N LEU A 178 7.73 13.55 19.84
CA LEU A 178 8.63 14.67 19.56
C LEU A 178 10.10 14.24 19.56
N ARG A 179 10.51 13.36 20.48
CA ARG A 179 11.87 12.80 20.47
C ARG A 179 12.13 12.00 19.22
N LEU A 180 11.16 11.20 18.78
CA LEU A 180 11.28 10.43 17.55
C LEU A 180 11.35 11.35 16.33
N LEU A 181 10.50 12.38 16.25
CA LEU A 181 10.54 13.37 15.18
C LEU A 181 11.88 14.10 15.13
N HIS A 182 12.37 14.58 16.27
CA HIS A 182 13.66 15.25 16.38
C HIS A 182 14.80 14.34 15.93
N HIS A 183 14.77 13.06 16.32
CA HIS A 183 15.75 12.07 15.88
C HIS A 183 15.71 11.88 14.35
N LEU A 184 14.51 11.74 13.76
CA LEU A 184 14.33 11.58 12.32
C LEU A 184 14.78 12.82 11.53
N ARG A 185 14.49 14.02 12.03
CA ARG A 185 14.96 15.29 11.45
C ARG A 185 16.47 15.49 11.56
N GLY A 186 17.14 14.71 12.42
CA GLY A 186 18.60 14.69 12.52
C GLY A 186 19.30 14.03 11.33
N TYR A 187 18.59 13.26 10.50
CA TYR A 187 19.13 12.68 9.28
C TYR A 187 19.04 13.69 8.13
N PRO A 188 20.18 14.12 7.54
CA PRO A 188 20.18 15.11 6.45
C PRO A 188 19.33 14.70 5.25
N GLU A 189 19.24 13.40 4.96
CA GLU A 189 18.47 12.82 3.86
C GLU A 189 16.94 12.94 4.07
N LEU A 190 16.53 13.17 5.32
CA LEU A 190 15.14 13.32 5.73
C LEU A 190 14.73 14.78 5.99
N ALA A 191 15.67 15.73 5.86
CA ALA A 191 15.47 17.13 6.23
C ALA A 191 14.25 17.75 5.52
N ASP A 192 14.08 17.48 4.22
CA ASP A 192 13.02 18.05 3.38
C ASP A 192 11.76 17.18 3.26
N ARG A 193 11.69 16.05 3.97
CA ARG A 193 10.54 15.12 3.91
C ARG A 193 9.38 15.58 4.79
N ASP A 194 8.16 15.24 4.42
CA ASP A 194 6.99 15.49 5.28
C ASP A 194 6.96 14.47 6.43
N SER A 195 6.41 14.84 7.58
CA SER A 195 6.23 13.93 8.73
C SER A 195 5.41 12.69 8.37
N LEU A 196 4.53 12.79 7.38
CA LEU A 196 3.80 11.67 6.83
C LEU A 196 4.69 10.66 6.06
N ASP A 197 5.78 11.10 5.42
CA ASP A 197 6.74 10.22 4.75
C ASP A 197 7.44 9.31 5.78
N PHE A 198 7.67 9.84 6.98
CA PHE A 198 8.31 9.11 8.08
C PHE A 198 7.52 7.89 8.55
N ILE A 199 6.18 7.92 8.46
CA ILE A 199 5.37 6.74 8.82
C ILE A 199 5.68 5.57 7.91
N GLY A 200 5.65 5.81 6.59
CA GLY A 200 5.90 4.77 5.61
C GLY A 200 7.27 4.12 5.83
N LEU A 201 8.27 4.97 6.07
CA LEU A 201 9.63 4.54 6.36
C LEU A 201 9.75 3.74 7.67
N LEU A 202 9.15 4.20 8.77
CA LEU A 202 9.23 3.52 10.06
C LEU A 202 8.55 2.15 10.05
N TYR A 203 7.32 2.07 9.54
CA TYR A 203 6.55 0.81 9.54
C TYR A 203 7.09 -0.22 8.53
N SER A 204 7.77 0.21 7.47
CA SER A 204 8.47 -0.69 6.56
C SER A 204 9.79 -1.18 7.14
N TRP A 205 10.54 -0.32 7.84
CA TRP A 205 11.81 -0.65 8.46
C TRP A 205 11.68 -1.61 9.65
N SER A 206 10.79 -1.31 10.59
CA SER A 206 10.63 -2.10 11.83
C SER A 206 9.16 -2.19 12.26
N PRO A 207 8.33 -3.01 11.60
CA PRO A 207 6.90 -3.12 11.91
C PRO A 207 6.67 -3.58 13.38
N PRO A 208 5.89 -2.84 14.19
CA PRO A 208 5.64 -3.21 15.59
C PRO A 208 4.94 -4.57 15.75
N PRO A 209 5.27 -5.38 16.78
CA PRO A 209 4.58 -6.63 17.06
C PRO A 209 3.06 -6.43 17.22
N GLY A 210 2.26 -7.11 16.39
CA GLY A 210 0.80 -6.98 16.36
C GLY A 210 0.25 -6.02 15.31
N SER A 211 1.08 -5.32 14.53
CA SER A 211 0.62 -4.63 13.31
C SER A 211 0.25 -5.68 12.26
N ARG A 212 -1.05 -5.81 11.91
CA ARG A 212 -1.51 -6.79 10.92
C ARG A 212 -1.06 -6.38 9.52
N SER A 213 -0.26 -7.21 8.84
CA SER A 213 -0.06 -7.08 7.39
C SER A 213 -1.40 -7.27 6.67
N PRO A 214 -1.72 -6.47 5.64
CA PRO A 214 -3.00 -6.56 4.94
C PRO A 214 -3.15 -7.94 4.28
N LYS A 215 -4.32 -8.57 4.42
CA LYS A 215 -4.64 -9.81 3.70
C LYS A 215 -5.22 -9.47 2.33
N TYR A 216 -4.99 -10.33 1.34
CA TYR A 216 -5.56 -10.20 0.01
C TYR A 216 -6.74 -11.15 -0.18
N TRP A 217 -7.79 -10.66 -0.81
CA TRP A 217 -9.03 -11.38 -1.06
C TRP A 217 -9.45 -11.25 -2.51
N LYS A 218 -9.75 -12.37 -3.16
CA LYS A 218 -10.35 -12.41 -4.49
C LYS A 218 -11.87 -12.37 -4.35
N ILE A 219 -12.54 -11.49 -5.09
CA ILE A 219 -14.01 -11.41 -5.16
C ILE A 219 -14.45 -11.15 -6.62
N ALA A 220 -15.47 -11.88 -7.10
CA ALA A 220 -16.03 -11.66 -8.44
C ALA A 220 -17.28 -10.75 -8.37
N PRO A 221 -17.29 -9.57 -9.03
CA PRO A 221 -18.44 -8.66 -9.05
C PRO A 221 -19.50 -9.13 -10.05
N GLY A 222 -20.39 -10.02 -9.60
CA GLY A 222 -21.42 -10.57 -10.47
C GLY A 222 -20.93 -11.70 -11.38
N GLU A 223 -21.87 -12.40 -11.99
CA GLU A 223 -21.56 -13.41 -12.99
C GLU A 223 -20.72 -12.80 -14.13
N ARG A 224 -19.55 -13.39 -14.40
CA ARG A 224 -18.57 -12.88 -15.39
C ARG A 224 -18.13 -11.42 -15.14
N GLY A 225 -18.17 -10.94 -13.91
CA GLY A 225 -17.71 -9.59 -13.59
C GLY A 225 -18.59 -8.49 -14.22
N ARG A 226 -19.88 -8.78 -14.44
CA ARG A 226 -20.80 -7.85 -15.11
C ARG A 226 -21.16 -6.61 -14.29
N LEU A 227 -20.98 -6.66 -12.97
CA LEU A 227 -21.28 -5.55 -12.05
C LEU A 227 -20.04 -4.72 -11.72
N TRP A 228 -18.96 -4.87 -12.49
CA TRP A 228 -17.69 -4.21 -12.21
C TRP A 228 -17.80 -2.68 -12.23
N ASP A 229 -18.37 -2.11 -13.28
CA ASP A 229 -18.47 -0.66 -13.43
C ASP A 229 -19.32 -0.06 -12.28
N GLU A 230 -20.40 -0.74 -11.92
CA GLU A 230 -21.23 -0.38 -10.76
C GLU A 230 -20.46 -0.44 -9.43
N CYS A 231 -19.62 -1.47 -9.24
CA CYS A 231 -18.77 -1.63 -8.05
C CYS A 231 -17.73 -0.51 -7.95
N VAL A 232 -17.15 -0.11 -9.07
CA VAL A 232 -16.19 1.01 -9.14
C VAL A 232 -16.87 2.31 -8.79
N ASP A 233 -17.97 2.64 -9.47
CA ASP A 233 -18.72 3.88 -9.25
C ASP A 233 -19.31 3.96 -7.84
N GLY A 234 -19.73 2.82 -7.31
CA GLY A 234 -20.33 2.70 -5.98
C GLY A 234 -19.33 2.66 -4.83
N GLY A 235 -18.02 2.49 -5.09
CA GLY A 235 -17.00 2.35 -4.05
C GLY A 235 -17.18 1.10 -3.19
N TYR A 236 -17.62 -0.01 -3.79
CA TYR A 236 -17.78 -1.29 -3.09
C TYR A 236 -17.52 -2.47 -4.02
N ILE A 237 -17.47 -3.68 -3.45
CA ILE A 237 -17.56 -4.95 -4.18
C ILE A 237 -18.79 -5.72 -3.70
N CYS A 238 -19.54 -6.36 -4.61
CA CYS A 238 -20.82 -7.01 -4.29
C CYS A 238 -20.83 -8.53 -4.57
N VAL A 239 -21.63 -9.26 -3.80
CA VAL A 239 -21.79 -10.73 -3.87
C VAL A 239 -23.28 -11.10 -3.72
N GLY A 240 -23.71 -12.14 -4.45
CA GLY A 240 -25.09 -12.68 -4.42
C GLY A 240 -25.34 -13.64 -3.26
N TRP A 241 -26.30 -14.55 -3.44
CA TRP A 241 -26.94 -15.38 -2.39
C TRP A 241 -27.90 -14.60 -1.47
N ASP A 242 -28.65 -13.68 -2.07
CA ASP A 242 -29.50 -12.73 -1.38
C ASP A 242 -30.65 -13.38 -0.57
N ASP A 243 -31.08 -14.60 -0.91
CA ASP A 243 -32.20 -15.29 -0.25
C ASP A 243 -31.85 -15.75 1.17
N VAL A 244 -30.56 -15.81 1.53
CA VAL A 244 -30.12 -16.10 2.91
C VAL A 244 -30.30 -14.87 3.83
N GLY A 245 -30.41 -13.67 3.26
CA GLY A 245 -30.56 -12.42 4.00
C GLY A 245 -29.25 -11.93 4.64
N ASP A 246 -29.37 -10.90 5.49
CA ASP A 246 -28.23 -10.19 6.05
C ASP A 246 -27.35 -11.08 6.95
N LEU A 247 -26.07 -11.24 6.57
CA LEU A 247 -25.05 -11.98 7.34
C LEU A 247 -24.86 -11.45 8.76
N SER A 248 -25.12 -10.15 9.00
CA SER A 248 -24.95 -9.54 10.32
C SER A 248 -25.95 -10.05 11.37
N LEU A 249 -27.04 -10.68 10.93
CA LEU A 249 -28.07 -11.24 11.80
C LEU A 249 -27.71 -12.62 12.37
N PHE A 250 -26.65 -13.26 11.86
CA PHE A 250 -26.20 -14.56 12.33
C PHE A 250 -25.05 -14.41 13.32
N THR A 251 -25.17 -15.06 14.47
CA THR A 251 -24.15 -15.02 15.54
C THR A 251 -23.06 -16.06 15.36
N THR A 252 -23.37 -17.18 14.66
CA THR A 252 -22.41 -18.25 14.40
C THR A 252 -22.43 -18.68 12.94
N GLN A 253 -21.29 -19.20 12.47
CA GLN A 253 -21.14 -19.74 11.13
C GLN A 253 -22.02 -20.99 10.90
N ASP A 254 -22.29 -21.76 11.95
CA ASP A 254 -23.11 -22.96 11.88
C ASP A 254 -24.59 -22.60 11.69
N ASP A 255 -25.09 -21.60 12.42
CA ASP A 255 -26.46 -21.07 12.25
C ASP A 255 -26.66 -20.51 10.83
N PHE A 256 -25.69 -19.74 10.36
CA PHE A 256 -25.68 -19.23 8.99
C PHE A 256 -25.64 -20.37 7.95
N THR A 257 -24.83 -21.41 8.18
CA THR A 257 -24.74 -22.55 7.25
C THR A 257 -26.05 -23.32 7.16
N ALA A 258 -26.80 -23.42 8.26
CA ALA A 258 -28.14 -23.99 8.26
C ALA A 258 -29.12 -23.15 7.46
N ALA A 259 -29.18 -21.83 7.69
CA ALA A 259 -30.04 -20.92 6.95
C ALA A 259 -29.72 -20.89 5.43
N PHE A 260 -28.43 -20.93 5.09
CA PHE A 260 -27.97 -21.04 3.71
C PHE A 260 -28.43 -22.34 3.05
N ALA A 261 -28.41 -23.45 3.80
CA ALA A 261 -28.89 -24.74 3.29
C ALA A 261 -30.39 -24.71 3.01
N ASP A 262 -31.19 -24.11 3.89
CA ASP A 262 -32.63 -23.99 3.70
C ASP A 262 -32.98 -23.15 2.46
N ALA A 263 -32.27 -22.04 2.24
CA ALA A 263 -32.48 -21.17 1.08
C ALA A 263 -32.06 -21.82 -0.25
N TYR A 264 -30.93 -22.54 -0.29
CA TYR A 264 -30.30 -22.97 -1.53
C TYR A 264 -30.29 -24.49 -1.79
N THR A 265 -30.95 -25.30 -0.96
CA THR A 265 -31.02 -26.76 -1.15
C THR A 265 -31.57 -27.16 -2.52
N GLY A 266 -32.60 -26.46 -3.01
CA GLY A 266 -33.21 -26.70 -4.32
C GLY A 266 -32.26 -26.41 -5.47
N GLU A 267 -31.60 -25.26 -5.44
CA GLU A 267 -30.61 -24.83 -6.46
C GLU A 267 -29.46 -25.83 -6.57
N TYR A 268 -28.95 -26.31 -5.43
CA TYR A 268 -27.84 -27.26 -5.38
C TYR A 268 -28.28 -28.74 -5.37
N LYS A 269 -29.55 -29.02 -5.69
CA LYS A 269 -30.12 -30.39 -5.80
C LYS A 269 -29.85 -31.24 -4.55
N GLY A 270 -29.89 -30.63 -3.37
CA GLY A 270 -29.64 -31.28 -2.08
C GLY A 270 -28.17 -31.70 -1.84
N ASN A 271 -27.22 -31.24 -2.67
CA ASN A 271 -25.81 -31.59 -2.50
C ASN A 271 -25.19 -30.88 -1.29
N LYS A 272 -25.19 -31.57 -0.14
CA LYS A 272 -24.68 -31.05 1.13
C LYS A 272 -23.24 -30.52 1.04
N SER A 273 -22.36 -31.18 0.28
CA SER A 273 -20.97 -30.73 0.15
C SER A 273 -20.84 -29.40 -0.58
N ILE A 274 -21.64 -29.18 -1.64
CA ILE A 274 -21.66 -27.91 -2.36
C ILE A 274 -22.23 -26.80 -1.48
N ILE A 275 -23.35 -27.08 -0.80
CA ILE A 275 -24.03 -26.14 0.11
C ILE A 275 -23.07 -25.68 1.20
N THR A 276 -22.43 -26.60 1.93
CA THR A 276 -21.45 -26.25 2.98
C THR A 276 -20.26 -25.50 2.43
N ARG A 277 -19.78 -25.82 1.22
CA ARG A 277 -18.68 -25.08 0.61
C ARG A 277 -19.08 -23.65 0.24
N LYS A 278 -20.28 -23.45 -0.31
CA LYS A 278 -20.79 -22.15 -0.74
C LYS A 278 -21.19 -21.25 0.43
N SER A 279 -21.77 -21.82 1.49
CA SER A 279 -22.00 -21.09 2.73
C SER A 279 -20.67 -20.53 3.27
N LYS A 280 -19.65 -21.40 3.43
CA LYS A 280 -18.31 -20.97 3.88
C LYS A 280 -17.68 -19.90 2.98
N GLU A 281 -18.03 -19.89 1.69
CA GLU A 281 -17.53 -18.91 0.74
C GLU A 281 -18.13 -17.53 1.02
N LEU A 282 -19.44 -17.43 1.21
CA LEU A 282 -20.12 -16.18 1.54
C LEU A 282 -19.74 -15.67 2.95
N TRP A 283 -19.64 -16.57 3.92
CA TRP A 283 -19.30 -16.21 5.31
C TRP A 283 -17.94 -15.51 5.44
N ARG A 284 -17.00 -15.74 4.50
CA ARG A 284 -15.68 -15.06 4.48
C ARG A 284 -15.80 -13.55 4.40
N MET A 285 -16.91 -12.98 3.94
CA MET A 285 -17.13 -11.53 3.97
C MET A 285 -17.03 -10.97 5.40
N MET A 286 -17.42 -11.75 6.41
CA MET A 286 -17.32 -11.37 7.82
C MET A 286 -15.88 -11.45 8.36
N GLU A 287 -14.94 -12.06 7.63
CA GLU A 287 -13.51 -12.15 8.00
C GLU A 287 -12.67 -11.00 7.44
N ILE A 288 -13.21 -10.27 6.45
CA ILE A 288 -12.53 -9.17 5.77
C ILE A 288 -12.54 -7.94 6.69
N ALA A 289 -11.37 -7.33 6.86
CA ALA A 289 -11.19 -6.20 7.76
C ALA A 289 -10.72 -4.94 7.01
N GLU A 290 -10.92 -3.78 7.63
CA GLU A 290 -10.33 -2.51 7.18
C GLU A 290 -8.82 -2.66 6.91
N GLY A 291 -8.36 -2.10 5.80
CA GLY A 291 -6.98 -2.21 5.34
C GLY A 291 -6.62 -3.50 4.58
N ASP A 292 -7.47 -4.54 4.59
CA ASP A 292 -7.30 -5.67 3.68
C ASP A 292 -7.46 -5.22 2.21
N LYS A 293 -6.95 -6.01 1.26
CA LYS A 293 -6.98 -5.72 -0.18
C LYS A 293 -7.97 -6.64 -0.91
N ILE A 294 -8.76 -6.08 -1.80
CA ILE A 294 -9.67 -6.81 -2.70
C ILE A 294 -9.06 -6.86 -4.09
N VAL A 295 -9.05 -8.03 -4.70
CA VAL A 295 -8.74 -8.27 -6.12
C VAL A 295 -10.05 -8.66 -6.81
N ALA A 296 -10.61 -7.73 -7.56
CA ALA A 296 -11.79 -7.96 -8.38
C ALA A 296 -11.40 -8.75 -9.64
N ASN A 297 -12.18 -9.77 -10.00
CA ASN A 297 -11.83 -10.64 -11.12
C ASN A 297 -12.99 -10.90 -12.10
N ARG A 298 -12.65 -11.11 -13.37
CA ARG A 298 -13.56 -11.62 -14.40
C ARG A 298 -13.13 -13.03 -14.82
N GLY A 299 -14.02 -13.98 -14.58
CA GLY A 299 -13.74 -15.39 -14.87
C GLY A 299 -12.50 -15.90 -14.13
N THR A 300 -11.67 -16.70 -14.81
CA THR A 300 -10.46 -17.31 -14.22
C THR A 300 -9.17 -16.59 -14.57
N SER A 301 -9.20 -15.61 -15.48
CA SER A 301 -8.00 -15.16 -16.20
C SER A 301 -7.86 -13.66 -16.27
N GLU A 302 -8.68 -12.88 -15.57
CA GLU A 302 -8.66 -11.43 -15.65
C GLU A 302 -8.87 -10.81 -14.28
N VAL A 303 -7.99 -9.87 -13.94
CA VAL A 303 -8.11 -8.98 -12.80
C VAL A 303 -8.68 -7.66 -13.31
N LEU A 304 -9.82 -7.28 -12.76
CA LEU A 304 -10.54 -6.09 -13.14
C LEU A 304 -10.06 -4.84 -12.39
N GLY A 305 -9.62 -5.03 -11.15
CA GLY A 305 -9.22 -3.95 -10.26
C GLY A 305 -8.73 -4.47 -8.93
N VAL A 306 -7.97 -3.64 -8.23
CA VAL A 306 -7.52 -3.90 -6.87
C VAL A 306 -7.93 -2.72 -6.02
N GLY A 307 -8.36 -2.96 -4.79
CA GLY A 307 -8.77 -1.88 -3.92
C GLY A 307 -8.54 -2.18 -2.45
N THR A 308 -8.61 -1.14 -1.63
CA THR A 308 -8.41 -1.22 -0.18
C THR A 308 -9.76 -1.19 0.52
N VAL A 309 -9.99 -2.11 1.46
CA VAL A 309 -11.21 -2.13 2.26
C VAL A 309 -11.23 -0.94 3.20
N THR A 310 -12.29 -0.13 3.12
CA THR A 310 -12.47 1.08 3.93
C THR A 310 -13.25 0.79 5.22
N SER A 311 -13.34 1.78 6.13
CA SER A 311 -14.04 1.60 7.42
C SER A 311 -15.53 1.27 7.19
N ALA A 312 -15.98 0.14 7.76
CA ALA A 312 -17.26 -0.58 7.54
C ALA A 312 -17.20 -1.71 6.49
N ALA A 313 -16.40 -2.74 6.79
CA ALA A 313 -16.08 -3.85 5.89
C ALA A 313 -17.31 -4.54 5.28
N TYR A 314 -18.27 -5.10 6.03
CA TYR A 314 -19.47 -5.74 5.46
C TYR A 314 -20.72 -4.85 5.59
N GLN A 315 -21.51 -4.76 4.52
CA GLN A 315 -22.79 -4.06 4.49
C GLN A 315 -23.85 -4.83 3.69
N TRP A 316 -25.03 -5.02 4.28
CA TRP A 316 -26.23 -5.48 3.59
C TRP A 316 -26.97 -4.31 2.95
N ARG A 317 -27.27 -4.44 1.66
CA ARG A 317 -27.92 -3.40 0.84
C ARG A 317 -29.26 -3.91 0.30
N PRO A 318 -30.33 -3.88 1.12
CA PRO A 318 -31.64 -4.40 0.72
C PRO A 318 -32.27 -3.63 -0.45
N GLU A 319 -31.81 -2.40 -0.70
CA GLU A 319 -32.26 -1.52 -1.79
C GLU A 319 -31.80 -1.95 -3.18
N ARG A 320 -30.79 -2.81 -3.30
CA ARG A 320 -30.36 -3.37 -4.58
C ARG A 320 -31.36 -4.40 -5.08
N ASP A 321 -31.49 -4.56 -6.39
CA ASP A 321 -32.33 -5.64 -6.94
C ASP A 321 -31.68 -7.02 -6.72
N GLU A 322 -30.34 -7.10 -6.84
CA GLU A 322 -29.53 -8.30 -6.68
C GLU A 322 -28.12 -7.98 -6.15
N TYR A 323 -27.41 -9.01 -5.66
CA TYR A 323 -26.05 -8.91 -5.10
C TYR A 323 -25.99 -7.95 -3.91
N LYS A 324 -26.84 -8.23 -2.92
CA LYS A 324 -27.11 -7.35 -1.77
C LYS A 324 -26.01 -7.36 -0.71
N HIS A 325 -25.08 -8.31 -0.75
CA HIS A 325 -23.94 -8.35 0.15
C HIS A 325 -22.79 -7.51 -0.40
N THR A 326 -22.33 -6.50 0.34
CA THR A 326 -21.28 -5.59 -0.14
C THR A 326 -20.14 -5.40 0.84
N ILE A 327 -18.97 -5.04 0.31
CA ILE A 327 -17.82 -4.55 1.07
C ILE A 327 -17.38 -3.23 0.49
N ASN A 328 -17.20 -2.20 1.31
CA ASN A 328 -16.74 -0.90 0.81
C ASN A 328 -15.25 -0.97 0.46
N VAL A 329 -14.91 -0.46 -0.72
CA VAL A 329 -13.59 -0.56 -1.32
C VAL A 329 -13.24 0.77 -1.96
N ASP A 330 -12.05 1.28 -1.62
CA ASP A 330 -11.39 2.34 -2.37
C ASP A 330 -10.55 1.71 -3.48
N TRP A 331 -10.92 1.94 -4.74
CA TRP A 331 -10.36 1.25 -5.90
C TRP A 331 -9.14 1.95 -6.48
N ASP A 332 -8.06 1.18 -6.67
CA ASP A 332 -6.90 1.57 -7.47
C ASP A 332 -7.20 1.29 -8.95
N GLN A 333 -7.63 2.32 -9.67
CA GLN A 333 -8.12 2.20 -11.06
C GLN A 333 -7.00 1.94 -12.10
N ASP A 334 -5.73 1.95 -11.69
CA ASP A 334 -4.61 1.77 -12.62
C ASP A 334 -4.28 0.27 -12.86
N ILE A 335 -4.93 -0.66 -12.13
CA ILE A 335 -4.64 -2.11 -12.19
C ILE A 335 -5.76 -2.88 -12.90
N HIS A 336 -5.62 -3.10 -14.21
CA HIS A 336 -6.50 -3.98 -14.98
C HIS A 336 -5.68 -4.80 -16.00
N HIS A 337 -5.67 -6.12 -15.86
CA HIS A 337 -4.88 -6.99 -16.73
C HIS A 337 -5.40 -8.42 -16.78
N LYS A 338 -4.95 -9.14 -17.82
CA LYS A 338 -5.15 -10.58 -17.91
C LYS A 338 -4.03 -11.31 -17.16
N LEU A 339 -4.41 -12.37 -16.46
CA LEU A 339 -3.47 -13.28 -15.84
C LEU A 339 -2.73 -14.08 -16.90
N ALA A 340 -1.45 -14.34 -16.64
CA ALA A 340 -0.60 -15.16 -17.49
C ALA A 340 -1.17 -16.57 -17.68
N GLU A 341 -1.68 -17.16 -16.59
CA GLU A 341 -2.37 -18.44 -16.63
C GLU A 341 -3.72 -18.35 -15.91
N PRO A 342 -4.79 -18.97 -16.43
CA PRO A 342 -6.07 -19.00 -15.75
C PRO A 342 -5.98 -19.71 -14.40
N ILE A 343 -6.40 -19.04 -13.34
CA ILE A 343 -6.52 -19.63 -12.00
C ILE A 343 -7.81 -20.46 -11.97
N LYS A 344 -7.72 -21.74 -12.35
CA LYS A 344 -8.87 -22.65 -12.52
C LYS A 344 -9.84 -22.67 -11.33
N ARG A 345 -9.32 -22.58 -10.10
CA ARG A 345 -10.13 -22.55 -8.87
C ARG A 345 -11.10 -21.36 -8.81
N TRP A 346 -10.81 -20.25 -9.49
CA TRP A 346 -11.70 -19.09 -9.53
C TRP A 346 -13.00 -19.34 -10.29
N ALA A 347 -13.06 -20.35 -11.17
CA ALA A 347 -14.27 -20.69 -11.92
C ALA A 347 -15.41 -21.13 -10.99
N ILE A 348 -15.07 -21.69 -9.84
CA ILE A 348 -16.03 -22.29 -8.90
C ILE A 348 -16.07 -21.56 -7.55
N THR A 349 -15.25 -20.51 -7.37
CA THR A 349 -15.10 -19.82 -6.10
C THR A 349 -15.32 -18.32 -6.24
N THR A 350 -16.34 -17.82 -5.57
CA THR A 350 -16.70 -16.39 -5.61
C THR A 350 -15.79 -15.56 -4.71
N ILE A 351 -15.56 -16.01 -3.47
CA ILE A 351 -14.72 -15.34 -2.48
C ILE A 351 -13.59 -16.26 -2.01
N ALA A 352 -12.34 -15.81 -2.11
CA ALA A 352 -11.19 -16.56 -1.59
C ALA A 352 -10.11 -15.66 -1.02
N LYS A 353 -9.52 -16.09 0.11
CA LYS A 353 -8.24 -15.53 0.55
C LYS A 353 -7.15 -15.89 -0.46
N ILE A 354 -6.37 -14.90 -0.88
CA ILE A 354 -5.18 -15.07 -1.70
C ILE A 354 -3.98 -15.25 -0.75
N PRO A 355 -3.27 -16.39 -0.80
CA PRO A 355 -2.03 -16.55 -0.06
C PRO A 355 -0.99 -15.52 -0.53
N ASN A 356 -0.18 -14.98 0.38
CA ASN A 356 0.83 -13.96 0.06
C ASN A 356 1.78 -14.40 -1.08
N THR A 357 2.07 -15.70 -1.19
CA THR A 357 2.89 -16.32 -2.25
C THR A 357 2.31 -16.18 -3.66
N ASN A 358 1.02 -15.86 -3.79
CA ASN A 358 0.33 -15.76 -5.08
C ASN A 358 -0.07 -14.33 -5.45
N VAL A 359 0.10 -13.38 -4.52
CA VAL A 359 -0.34 -11.99 -4.72
C VAL A 359 0.39 -11.38 -5.90
N GLU A 360 1.71 -11.55 -5.99
CA GLU A 360 2.51 -10.97 -7.07
C GLU A 360 2.15 -11.54 -8.45
N GLN A 361 1.96 -12.85 -8.59
CA GLN A 361 1.53 -13.45 -9.88
C GLN A 361 0.16 -12.92 -10.34
N ILE A 362 -0.69 -12.54 -9.39
CA ILE A 362 -2.03 -12.04 -9.65
C ILE A 362 -2.01 -10.55 -9.96
N LEU A 363 -1.16 -9.78 -9.28
CA LEU A 363 -1.05 -8.33 -9.45
C LEU A 363 -0.12 -7.93 -10.60
N ASP A 364 0.84 -8.77 -10.97
CA ASP A 364 1.80 -8.54 -12.05
C ASP A 364 2.11 -9.86 -12.82
N PRO A 365 1.20 -10.28 -13.72
CA PRO A 365 1.34 -11.55 -14.44
C PRO A 365 2.40 -11.55 -15.54
N GLU A 366 2.82 -10.39 -16.07
CA GLU A 366 3.89 -10.34 -17.09
C GLU A 366 5.26 -10.74 -16.50
N HIS A 367 5.44 -10.59 -15.18
CA HIS A 367 6.62 -11.06 -14.46
C HIS A 367 6.69 -12.60 -14.37
N HIS A 368 5.54 -13.27 -14.24
CA HIS A 368 5.49 -14.69 -13.85
C HIS A 368 5.54 -15.71 -15.00
N GLN A 369 5.33 -15.28 -16.24
CA GLN A 369 5.23 -16.18 -17.40
C GLN A 369 6.59 -16.67 -17.93
N LYS A 370 7.70 -16.20 -17.37
CA LYS A 370 9.07 -16.67 -17.70
C LYS A 370 9.56 -17.81 -16.78
N ASP A 371 8.83 -18.16 -15.72
CA ASP A 371 9.37 -18.95 -14.59
C ASP A 371 9.17 -20.47 -14.66
N VAL A 372 8.51 -21.03 -15.68
CA VAL A 372 7.97 -22.41 -15.56
C VAL A 372 8.98 -23.52 -15.91
N ASN A 373 10.28 -23.26 -16.05
CA ASN A 373 11.26 -24.34 -16.27
C ASN A 373 12.66 -24.04 -15.71
N ARG A 374 13.00 -24.54 -14.50
CA ARG A 374 14.02 -25.62 -14.30
C ARG A 374 14.54 -25.83 -12.85
N THR A 375 15.08 -27.03 -12.71
CA THR A 375 15.75 -27.79 -11.64
C THR A 375 16.77 -27.02 -10.78
N PRO A 376 16.96 -27.37 -9.48
CA PRO A 376 17.97 -26.79 -8.59
C PRO A 376 19.40 -26.85 -9.17
N ILE A 377 20.18 -25.78 -8.92
CA ILE A 377 21.52 -25.55 -9.45
C ILE A 377 22.55 -26.39 -8.68
N ASP A 378 23.37 -27.17 -9.41
CA ASP A 378 24.54 -27.89 -8.89
C ASP A 378 25.63 -26.92 -8.38
N PRO A 379 26.43 -27.30 -7.37
CA PRO A 379 27.54 -26.47 -6.87
C PRO A 379 28.52 -26.07 -7.99
N VAL A 380 28.95 -24.81 -7.97
CA VAL A 380 29.78 -24.18 -9.01
C VAL A 380 31.21 -24.74 -9.00
N ASP A 381 31.73 -25.08 -10.19
CA ASP A 381 33.12 -25.52 -10.43
C ASP A 381 34.15 -24.44 -10.01
N PRO A 382 35.20 -24.78 -9.24
CA PRO A 382 36.27 -23.85 -8.84
C PRO A 382 36.95 -23.08 -9.99
N GLU A 383 37.05 -23.65 -11.20
CA GLU A 383 37.59 -22.93 -12.35
C GLU A 383 36.63 -21.82 -12.86
N ALA A 384 35.32 -22.02 -12.73
CA ALA A 384 34.32 -21.02 -13.10
C ALA A 384 34.32 -19.83 -12.12
N GLU A 385 34.60 -20.07 -10.84
CA GLU A 385 34.61 -19.05 -9.80
C GLU A 385 35.75 -18.02 -9.97
N ALA A 386 36.93 -18.45 -10.45
CA ALA A 386 38.02 -17.54 -10.80
C ALA A 386 37.65 -16.62 -11.97
N ALA A 387 36.97 -17.16 -12.99
CA ALA A 387 36.48 -16.38 -14.13
C ALA A 387 35.38 -15.39 -13.71
N PHE A 388 34.45 -15.81 -12.85
CA PHE A 388 33.37 -14.95 -12.34
C PHE A 388 33.90 -13.81 -11.47
N THR A 389 34.88 -14.08 -10.60
CA THR A 389 35.53 -13.04 -9.80
C THR A 389 36.20 -11.98 -10.69
N ARG A 390 36.86 -12.41 -11.77
CA ARG A 390 37.42 -11.50 -12.77
C ARG A 390 36.34 -10.69 -13.49
N TRP A 391 35.25 -11.30 -13.93
CA TRP A 391 34.15 -10.61 -14.59
C TRP A 391 33.45 -9.62 -13.68
N LYS A 392 33.26 -9.98 -12.40
CA LYS A 392 32.75 -9.07 -11.37
C LYS A 392 33.64 -7.85 -11.23
N SER A 393 34.96 -8.00 -11.16
CA SER A 393 35.87 -6.84 -11.09
C SER A 393 35.75 -5.89 -12.29
N ILE A 394 35.47 -6.41 -13.50
CA ILE A 394 35.27 -5.60 -14.70
C ILE A 394 33.92 -4.90 -14.64
N LEU A 395 32.86 -5.61 -14.24
CA LEU A 395 31.52 -5.07 -14.06
C LEU A 395 31.51 -3.98 -12.98
N ASP A 396 32.21 -4.22 -11.86
CA ASP A 396 32.43 -3.29 -10.75
C ASP A 396 33.25 -2.06 -11.16
N ARG A 397 34.02 -2.13 -12.26
CA ARG A 397 34.77 -0.97 -12.77
C ARG A 397 34.04 -0.22 -13.86
N LYS A 398 33.34 -0.93 -14.74
CA LYS A 398 32.80 -0.38 -15.99
C LYS A 398 31.29 -0.16 -15.95
N GLY A 399 30.56 -0.96 -15.17
CA GLY A 399 29.09 -0.95 -15.11
C GLY A 399 28.43 -1.90 -16.12
N GLN A 400 29.18 -2.31 -17.15
CA GLN A 400 28.71 -3.22 -18.20
C GLN A 400 29.82 -4.19 -18.62
N LEU A 401 29.41 -5.35 -19.11
CA LEU A 401 30.30 -6.40 -19.62
C LEU A 401 29.74 -6.93 -20.95
N VAL A 402 30.61 -7.09 -21.95
CA VAL A 402 30.24 -7.66 -23.25
C VAL A 402 31.04 -8.94 -23.47
N PHE A 403 30.33 -10.06 -23.58
CA PHE A 403 30.91 -11.34 -23.98
C PHE A 403 31.02 -11.38 -25.51
N TYR A 404 32.23 -11.42 -26.06
CA TYR A 404 32.49 -11.50 -27.50
C TYR A 404 33.14 -12.83 -27.88
N GLY A 405 32.93 -13.27 -29.12
CA GLY A 405 33.52 -14.49 -29.66
C GLY A 405 32.63 -15.18 -30.70
N PRO A 406 33.14 -16.23 -31.39
CA PRO A 406 32.40 -16.95 -32.42
C PRO A 406 31.02 -17.47 -31.95
N PRO A 407 30.03 -17.62 -32.84
CA PRO A 407 28.77 -18.28 -32.50
C PRO A 407 29.00 -19.68 -31.93
N GLY A 408 28.15 -20.12 -30.98
CA GLY A 408 28.26 -21.46 -30.39
C GLY A 408 29.30 -21.63 -29.27
N THR A 409 30.07 -20.60 -28.90
CA THR A 409 31.07 -20.67 -27.81
C THR A 409 30.49 -20.53 -26.39
N GLY A 410 29.17 -20.63 -26.23
CA GLY A 410 28.52 -20.63 -24.91
C GLY A 410 28.44 -19.27 -24.21
N LYS A 411 28.55 -18.15 -24.92
CA LYS A 411 28.48 -16.77 -24.37
C LYS A 411 27.21 -16.52 -23.55
N THR A 412 26.04 -16.85 -24.09
CA THR A 412 24.76 -16.73 -23.39
C THR A 412 24.75 -17.56 -22.10
N ARG A 413 25.27 -18.79 -22.14
CA ARG A 413 25.40 -19.65 -20.96
C ARG A 413 26.36 -19.06 -19.93
N ALA A 414 27.49 -18.51 -20.36
CA ALA A 414 28.46 -17.86 -19.48
C ALA A 414 27.88 -16.62 -18.79
N ALA A 415 27.13 -15.78 -19.52
CA ALA A 415 26.46 -14.61 -18.96
C ALA A 415 25.39 -14.99 -17.92
N LYS A 416 24.56 -15.99 -18.22
CA LYS A 416 23.53 -16.50 -17.30
C LYS A 416 24.13 -17.10 -16.03
N ASN A 417 25.13 -17.95 -16.17
CA ASN A 417 25.79 -18.58 -15.02
C ASN A 417 26.51 -17.52 -14.15
N PHE A 418 27.13 -16.53 -14.79
CA PHE A 418 27.74 -15.42 -14.08
C PHE A 418 26.72 -14.56 -13.33
N ALA A 419 25.58 -14.24 -13.96
CA ALA A 419 24.50 -13.50 -13.32
C ALA A 419 23.91 -14.26 -12.13
N ALA A 420 23.67 -15.57 -12.27
CA ALA A 420 23.20 -16.42 -11.18
C ALA A 420 24.19 -16.47 -10.01
N TRP A 421 25.49 -16.62 -10.30
CA TRP A 421 26.54 -16.56 -9.28
C TRP A 421 26.61 -15.18 -8.60
N LEU A 422 26.47 -14.10 -9.38
CA LEU A 422 26.57 -12.72 -8.92
C LEU A 422 25.41 -12.34 -7.99
N LEU A 423 24.22 -12.89 -8.23
CA LEU A 423 23.01 -12.65 -7.42
C LEU A 423 22.91 -13.58 -6.20
N GLY A 424 23.71 -14.66 -6.16
CA GLY A 424 23.85 -15.59 -5.04
C GLY A 424 22.71 -16.60 -4.88
N PRO A 425 22.83 -17.58 -3.96
CA PRO A 425 21.74 -18.52 -3.66
C PRO A 425 20.62 -17.78 -2.92
N ARG A 426 19.52 -17.52 -3.62
CA ARG A 426 18.31 -16.94 -3.08
C ARG A 426 17.11 -17.75 -3.56
N ASP A 427 15.97 -17.59 -2.89
CA ASP A 427 14.72 -18.14 -3.41
C ASP A 427 14.49 -17.61 -4.83
N SER A 428 13.98 -18.46 -5.72
CA SER A 428 13.76 -18.19 -7.16
C SER A 428 13.13 -16.81 -7.44
N SER A 429 12.13 -16.45 -6.62
CA SER A 429 11.42 -15.16 -6.64
C SER A 429 12.32 -13.92 -6.49
N SER A 430 13.46 -14.04 -5.81
CA SER A 430 14.41 -12.93 -5.58
C SER A 430 15.38 -12.76 -6.73
N ILE A 431 15.70 -13.83 -7.48
CA ILE A 431 16.59 -13.78 -8.64
C ILE A 431 15.82 -13.22 -9.86
N ASP A 432 14.55 -13.61 -10.05
CA ASP A 432 13.74 -13.16 -11.20
C ASP A 432 13.41 -11.66 -11.16
N ARG A 433 13.25 -11.08 -9.96
CA ARG A 433 13.11 -9.62 -9.80
C ARG A 433 14.40 -8.86 -10.15
N GLN A 434 15.55 -9.49 -9.98
CA GLN A 434 16.88 -8.88 -10.10
C GLN A 434 17.56 -9.18 -11.43
N LEU A 435 17.13 -10.19 -12.19
CA LEU A 435 17.71 -10.58 -13.47
C LEU A 435 16.69 -10.41 -14.60
N THR A 436 16.92 -9.47 -15.50
CA THR A 436 16.12 -9.36 -16.73
C THR A 436 16.91 -9.77 -17.96
N GLU A 437 16.36 -10.68 -18.74
CA GLU A 437 16.91 -11.08 -20.04
C GLU A 437 16.10 -10.49 -21.20
N VAL A 438 16.82 -9.91 -22.17
CA VAL A 438 16.28 -9.40 -23.44
C VAL A 438 17.14 -9.87 -24.60
N THR A 439 16.54 -10.07 -25.77
CA THR A 439 17.26 -10.42 -27.01
C THR A 439 17.03 -9.34 -28.06
N PHE A 440 18.10 -8.78 -28.58
CA PHE A 440 18.02 -7.80 -29.67
C PHE A 440 17.83 -8.49 -31.02
N HIS A 441 17.02 -7.85 -31.86
CA HIS A 441 16.73 -8.25 -33.23
C HIS A 441 16.68 -6.99 -34.11
N ALA A 442 16.74 -7.14 -35.43
CA ALA A 442 16.89 -6.01 -36.34
C ALA A 442 15.78 -4.95 -36.25
N SER A 443 14.60 -5.33 -35.76
CA SER A 443 13.45 -4.44 -35.58
C SER A 443 13.33 -3.89 -34.16
N TYR A 444 14.22 -4.25 -33.23
CA TYR A 444 14.19 -3.74 -31.85
C TYR A 444 14.49 -2.24 -31.88
N ALA A 445 13.60 -1.44 -31.29
CA ALA A 445 13.69 0.01 -31.37
C ALA A 445 13.68 0.70 -30.00
N TYR A 446 13.89 2.02 -30.01
CA TYR A 446 13.84 2.87 -28.82
C TYR A 446 12.50 2.73 -28.10
N GLU A 447 11.42 2.61 -28.87
CA GLU A 447 10.05 2.51 -28.38
C GLU A 447 9.77 1.24 -27.59
N ASP A 448 10.55 0.19 -27.80
CA ASP A 448 10.45 -1.08 -27.07
C ASP A 448 11.38 -1.11 -25.84
N PHE A 449 12.49 -0.36 -25.90
CA PHE A 449 13.52 -0.40 -24.88
C PHE A 449 13.37 0.70 -23.84
N ILE A 450 13.00 1.92 -24.25
CA ILE A 450 12.96 3.10 -23.39
C ILE A 450 11.52 3.56 -23.17
N GLU A 451 10.82 4.05 -24.19
CA GLU A 451 9.40 4.43 -24.10
C GLU A 451 8.79 4.63 -25.49
N GLY A 452 7.51 4.31 -25.66
CA GLY A 452 6.83 4.50 -26.94
C GLY A 452 5.31 4.43 -26.86
N PHE A 453 4.64 5.07 -27.82
CA PHE A 453 3.18 5.04 -27.93
C PHE A 453 2.70 3.67 -28.41
N ARG A 454 1.66 3.16 -27.76
CA ARG A 454 0.97 1.91 -28.12
C ARG A 454 -0.54 2.15 -28.15
N PRO A 455 -1.29 1.47 -29.03
CA PRO A 455 -2.74 1.62 -29.08
C PRO A 455 -3.40 1.02 -27.82
N LYS A 456 -4.28 1.80 -27.20
CA LYS A 456 -5.10 1.36 -26.06
C LYS A 456 -6.22 0.45 -26.58
N SER A 457 -6.19 -0.83 -26.21
CA SER A 457 -7.19 -1.81 -26.66
C SER A 457 -8.54 -1.60 -25.95
N GLY A 458 -9.65 -1.66 -26.68
CA GLY A 458 -11.00 -1.71 -26.09
C GLY A 458 -11.88 -0.48 -26.26
N GLN A 459 -11.52 0.51 -27.10
CA GLN A 459 -12.39 1.62 -27.48
C GLN A 459 -12.63 1.65 -29.00
N THR A 460 -13.77 2.21 -29.43
CA THR A 460 -14.14 2.39 -30.85
C THR A 460 -13.24 3.42 -31.57
N GLU A 461 -12.53 4.25 -30.81
CA GLU A 461 -11.55 5.22 -31.31
C GLU A 461 -10.12 4.82 -30.95
N LEU A 462 -9.20 4.99 -31.91
CA LEU A 462 -7.78 4.67 -31.75
C LEU A 462 -7.09 5.72 -30.87
N LYS A 463 -7.06 5.49 -29.55
CA LYS A 463 -6.25 6.29 -28.62
C LYS A 463 -4.89 5.65 -28.39
N LEU A 464 -3.84 6.44 -28.53
CA LEU A 464 -2.47 6.04 -28.23
C LEU A 464 -2.14 6.36 -26.77
N GLU A 465 -1.55 5.40 -26.06
CA GLU A 465 -1.02 5.57 -24.70
C GLU A 465 0.50 5.40 -24.72
N LEU A 466 1.20 6.25 -23.98
CA LEU A 466 2.65 6.13 -23.83
C LEU A 466 2.94 5.00 -22.84
N ARG A 467 3.82 4.06 -23.22
CA ARG A 467 4.25 2.95 -22.36
C ARG A 467 5.75 2.95 -22.16
N ASP A 468 6.17 2.62 -20.94
CA ASP A 468 7.58 2.45 -20.60
C ASP A 468 8.14 1.17 -21.24
N GLY A 469 9.30 1.29 -21.88
CA GLY A 469 10.06 0.18 -22.43
C GLY A 469 10.85 -0.59 -21.37
N ILE A 470 11.45 -1.72 -21.77
CA ILE A 470 12.04 -2.68 -20.82
C ILE A 470 13.13 -2.05 -19.94
N PHE A 471 14.07 -1.31 -20.53
CA PHE A 471 15.17 -0.68 -19.81
C PHE A 471 14.68 0.40 -18.84
N LYS A 472 13.70 1.22 -19.26
CA LYS A 472 13.10 2.25 -18.41
C LYS A 472 12.42 1.64 -17.19
N ARG A 473 11.65 0.56 -17.36
CA ARG A 473 11.01 -0.16 -16.26
C ARG A 473 12.03 -0.73 -15.28
N ILE A 474 13.10 -1.36 -15.77
CA ILE A 474 14.16 -1.92 -14.91
C ILE A 474 14.93 -0.81 -14.21
N ALA A 475 15.21 0.31 -14.87
CA ALA A 475 15.86 1.46 -14.23
C ALA A 475 14.99 2.04 -13.11
N LYS A 476 13.67 2.13 -13.30
CA LYS A 476 12.71 2.52 -12.25
C LYS A 476 12.68 1.50 -11.11
N GLN A 477 12.60 0.21 -11.43
CA GLN A 477 12.59 -0.87 -10.44
C GLN A 477 13.89 -0.90 -9.63
N ALA A 478 15.05 -0.81 -10.28
CA ALA A 478 16.36 -0.75 -9.63
C ALA A 478 16.57 0.55 -8.81
N THR A 479 15.72 1.56 -9.03
CA THR A 479 15.68 2.76 -8.19
C THR A 479 14.83 2.52 -6.94
N ILE A 480 13.71 1.81 -7.06
CA ILE A 480 12.83 1.40 -5.94
C ILE A 480 13.48 0.32 -5.07
N ASP A 481 14.23 -0.58 -5.69
CA ASP A 481 14.91 -1.72 -5.05
C ASP A 481 16.43 -1.56 -5.15
N SER A 482 16.95 -0.45 -4.59
CA SER A 482 18.36 -0.06 -4.70
C SER A 482 19.33 -0.94 -3.90
N HIS A 483 18.82 -1.71 -2.92
CA HIS A 483 19.57 -2.67 -2.08
C HIS A 483 19.95 -3.94 -2.82
N HIS A 484 19.35 -4.16 -3.97
CA HIS A 484 19.51 -5.37 -4.75
C HIS A 484 20.14 -5.08 -6.10
N LEU A 485 21.11 -5.91 -6.48
CA LEU A 485 21.79 -5.77 -7.75
C LEU A 485 20.82 -6.17 -8.87
N HIS A 486 20.50 -5.24 -9.76
CA HIS A 486 19.72 -5.51 -10.96
C HIS A 486 20.65 -5.74 -12.15
N VAL A 487 20.50 -6.90 -12.80
CA VAL A 487 21.31 -7.35 -13.93
C VAL A 487 20.43 -7.45 -15.16
N ILE A 488 20.83 -6.78 -16.24
CA ILE A 488 20.21 -6.93 -17.55
C ILE A 488 21.15 -7.72 -18.46
N ILE A 489 20.71 -8.90 -18.91
CA ILE A 489 21.39 -9.64 -19.97
C ILE A 489 20.76 -9.23 -21.29
N ILE A 490 21.56 -8.60 -22.15
CA ILE A 490 21.18 -8.27 -23.53
C ILE A 490 21.86 -9.29 -24.45
N ASP A 491 21.11 -10.30 -24.87
CA ASP A 491 21.58 -11.27 -25.84
C ASP A 491 21.49 -10.69 -27.26
N GLU A 492 22.41 -11.11 -28.13
CA GLU A 492 22.48 -10.68 -29.54
C GLU A 492 22.52 -9.15 -29.70
N ILE A 493 23.17 -8.43 -28.78
CA ILE A 493 23.24 -6.95 -28.75
C ILE A 493 23.68 -6.32 -30.08
N ASN A 494 24.50 -7.03 -30.86
CA ASN A 494 25.00 -6.61 -32.16
C ASN A 494 23.99 -6.78 -33.32
N ARG A 495 22.78 -7.32 -33.07
CA ARG A 495 21.71 -7.46 -34.07
C ARG A 495 20.76 -6.27 -34.16
N ALA A 496 20.92 -5.28 -33.30
CA ALA A 496 20.19 -4.01 -33.37
C ALA A 496 21.17 -2.83 -33.45
N ASP A 497 20.65 -1.68 -33.86
CA ASP A 497 21.36 -0.41 -33.82
C ASP A 497 21.41 0.09 -32.37
N VAL A 498 22.45 -0.30 -31.64
CA VAL A 498 22.58 -0.03 -30.20
C VAL A 498 22.50 1.47 -29.86
N PRO A 499 23.21 2.39 -30.57
CA PRO A 499 23.01 3.83 -30.38
C PRO A 499 21.56 4.29 -30.52
N ARG A 500 20.85 3.78 -31.53
CA ARG A 500 19.45 4.14 -31.73
C ARG A 500 18.53 3.57 -30.66
N VAL A 501 18.76 2.33 -30.22
CA VAL A 501 17.94 1.66 -29.21
C VAL A 501 18.11 2.30 -27.83
N PHE A 502 19.33 2.68 -27.45
CA PHE A 502 19.60 3.30 -26.17
C PHE A 502 19.36 4.82 -26.17
N GLY A 503 19.39 5.47 -27.34
CA GLY A 503 19.20 6.91 -27.46
C GLY A 503 20.15 7.70 -26.55
N GLU A 504 19.57 8.53 -25.70
CA GLU A 504 20.24 9.43 -24.76
C GLU A 504 20.93 8.65 -23.64
N LEU A 505 20.40 7.45 -23.31
CA LEU A 505 20.92 6.58 -22.26
C LEU A 505 22.27 5.95 -22.60
N MET A 506 22.68 5.99 -23.87
CA MET A 506 23.99 5.51 -24.31
C MET A 506 25.14 6.18 -23.53
N THR A 507 24.96 7.44 -23.13
CA THR A 507 25.97 8.18 -22.38
C THR A 507 25.91 7.89 -20.88
N VAL A 508 24.72 7.76 -20.30
CA VAL A 508 24.55 7.58 -18.85
C VAL A 508 24.69 6.14 -18.37
N ILE A 509 24.81 5.16 -19.28
CA ILE A 509 25.09 3.76 -18.91
C ILE A 509 26.50 3.59 -18.31
N GLU A 510 27.43 4.48 -18.66
CA GLU A 510 28.79 4.50 -18.12
C GLU A 510 28.76 4.67 -16.60
N ARG A 511 29.54 3.86 -15.86
CA ARG A 511 29.56 3.89 -14.38
C ARG A 511 29.77 5.29 -13.79
N SER A 512 30.58 6.15 -14.41
CA SER A 512 30.84 7.52 -13.94
C SER A 512 29.66 8.48 -14.12
N ARG A 513 28.74 8.17 -15.04
CA ARG A 513 27.59 8.99 -15.43
C ARG A 513 26.25 8.45 -14.92
N ARG A 514 26.22 7.23 -14.36
CA ARG A 514 25.06 6.74 -13.60
C ARG A 514 24.69 7.72 -12.48
N GLY A 515 23.40 7.85 -12.20
CA GLY A 515 22.81 8.86 -11.32
C GLY A 515 22.62 10.24 -11.97
N GLN A 516 23.15 10.48 -13.18
CA GLN A 516 22.78 11.66 -13.96
C GLN A 516 21.44 11.39 -14.66
N ALA A 517 20.49 12.30 -14.48
CA ALA A 517 19.20 12.21 -15.16
C ALA A 517 19.29 12.78 -16.58
N VAL A 518 18.66 12.11 -17.53
CA VAL A 518 18.39 12.62 -18.88
C VAL A 518 16.90 12.83 -19.04
N THR A 519 16.51 13.86 -19.80
CA THR A 519 15.10 14.09 -20.14
C THR A 519 14.76 13.28 -21.38
N LEU A 520 13.75 12.41 -21.25
CA LEU A 520 13.28 11.58 -22.35
C LEU A 520 12.41 12.42 -23.30
N PRO A 521 12.62 12.32 -24.63
CA PRO A 521 11.99 13.21 -25.60
C PRO A 521 10.49 12.93 -25.80
N THR A 522 10.01 11.72 -25.49
CA THR A 522 8.61 11.34 -25.76
C THR A 522 7.70 11.69 -24.59
N SER A 523 8.11 11.39 -23.35
CA SER A 523 7.36 11.71 -22.13
C SER A 523 7.69 13.08 -21.52
N GLY A 524 8.89 13.60 -21.76
CA GLY A 524 9.46 14.70 -20.97
C GLY A 524 9.94 14.28 -19.57
N GLU A 525 9.83 12.99 -19.22
CA GLU A 525 10.25 12.46 -17.93
C GLU A 525 11.77 12.52 -17.75
N ARG A 526 12.25 12.76 -16.53
CA ARG A 526 13.67 12.63 -16.18
C ARG A 526 13.99 11.21 -15.75
N LEU A 527 14.75 10.48 -16.56
CA LEU A 527 15.21 9.11 -16.25
C LEU A 527 16.69 9.12 -15.85
N SER A 528 17.04 8.41 -14.78
CA SER A 528 18.44 8.18 -14.40
C SER A 528 18.70 6.69 -14.24
N ILE A 529 19.92 6.24 -14.58
CA ILE A 529 20.35 4.86 -14.33
C ILE A 529 20.95 4.82 -12.92
N PRO A 530 20.42 4.02 -11.99
CA PRO A 530 20.88 4.02 -10.59
C PRO A 530 22.34 3.54 -10.47
N ARG A 531 23.04 4.08 -9.48
CA ARG A 531 24.35 3.57 -9.03
C ARG A 531 24.10 2.41 -8.07
N THR A 532 23.72 1.26 -8.61
CA THR A 532 23.65 0.03 -7.81
C THR A 532 25.04 -0.33 -7.29
N SER A 533 25.11 -0.70 -6.00
CA SER A 533 26.33 -0.92 -5.21
C SER A 533 27.22 -2.04 -5.76
#